data_AF-A0A965PS15-F1
#
_entry.id   AF-A0A965PS15-F1
#
_cell.length_a   1.000
_cell.length_b   1.000
_cell.length_c   1.000
_cell.angle_alpha   90.00
_cell.angle_beta   90.00
_cell.angle_gamma   90.00
#
_symmetry.space_group_name_H-M   'P 1'
#
loop_
_entity.id
_entity.type
_entity.pdbx_description
1 polymer ?
#
loop_
_entity_poly.entity_id
_entity_poly.type
_entity_poly.pdbx_seq_one_letter_code
_entity_poly.pdbx_strand_id
1 'polypeptide(L)'
;RAGIVKGSSFSFTVPSGGDSWAIEDGRSVRTITRIDSLLDVGPVTFPAYPDADVTVAQRSYDHFRKERRRHDEAREYAANRAAFYRDVLRQHGR
;
A
#
# COMPACT_ATOMS: atom_id res chain seq x y z
N ARG A 1 -10.42 23.56 9.34
CA ARG A 1 -10.18 22.10 9.28
C ARG A 1 -9.52 21.69 10.58
N ALA A 2 -10.14 20.83 11.38
CA ALA A 2 -9.65 20.47 12.72
C ALA A 2 -8.41 19.56 12.60
N GLY A 3 -7.22 20.14 12.81
CA GLY A 3 -5.93 19.44 12.82
C GLY A 3 -5.67 18.67 14.11
N ILE A 4 -6.62 17.84 14.55
CA ILE A 4 -6.55 17.07 15.82
C ILE A 4 -6.40 15.56 15.54
N VAL A 5 -5.84 15.19 14.39
CA VAL A 5 -5.44 13.80 14.11
C VAL A 5 -3.98 13.84 13.69
N LYS A 6 -3.11 13.29 14.52
CA LYS A 6 -1.65 13.33 14.32
C LYS A 6 -1.07 11.99 13.84
N GLY A 7 -1.86 10.91 13.86
CA GLY A 7 -1.48 9.68 13.16
C GLY A 7 -2.59 8.64 13.12
N SER A 8 -2.26 7.43 12.68
CA SER A 8 -3.17 6.28 12.71
C SER A 8 -2.66 5.19 13.65
N SER A 9 -3.54 4.67 14.51
CA SER A 9 -3.26 3.44 15.25
C SER A 9 -3.80 2.26 14.46
N PHE A 10 -3.10 1.14 14.53
CA PHE A 10 -3.55 -0.09 13.93
C PHE A 10 -3.25 -1.29 14.83
N SER A 11 -4.20 -2.22 14.91
CA SER A 11 -4.10 -3.44 15.69
C SER A 11 -3.87 -4.62 14.76
N PHE A 12 -2.95 -5.52 15.11
CA PHE A 12 -2.62 -6.66 14.26
C PHE A 12 -2.15 -7.88 15.04
N THR A 13 -2.22 -9.04 14.40
CA THR A 13 -1.64 -10.30 14.90
C THR A 13 -0.33 -10.62 14.17
N VAL A 14 0.56 -11.33 14.85
CA VAL A 14 1.84 -11.80 14.29
C VAL A 14 1.79 -13.33 14.21
N PRO A 15 2.10 -13.94 13.06
CA PRO A 15 2.14 -15.39 12.93
C PRO A 15 3.37 -15.97 13.66
N SER A 16 3.38 -17.27 13.92
CA SER A 16 4.57 -17.94 14.44
C SER A 16 5.79 -17.72 13.52
N GLY A 17 6.92 -17.31 14.09
CA GLY A 17 8.12 -16.93 13.34
C GLY A 17 7.97 -15.63 12.53
N GLY A 18 6.97 -14.81 12.85
CA GLY A 18 6.75 -13.48 12.28
C GLY A 18 7.48 -12.36 13.00
N ASP A 19 8.06 -12.63 14.17
CA ASP A 19 8.84 -11.68 14.96
C ASP A 19 10.10 -12.29 15.59
N SER A 20 10.96 -11.41 16.07
CA SER A 20 12.14 -11.75 16.86
C SER A 20 12.37 -10.72 17.96
N TRP A 21 12.99 -11.16 19.05
CA TRP A 21 13.40 -10.30 20.15
C TRP A 21 14.93 -10.23 20.25
N ALA A 22 15.44 -9.04 20.53
CA ALA A 22 16.85 -8.77 20.81
C ALA A 22 16.98 -7.85 22.02
N ILE A 23 18.16 -7.86 22.66
CA ILE A 23 18.52 -6.82 23.63
C ILE A 23 19.52 -5.89 22.95
N GLU A 24 19.15 -4.63 22.82
CA GLU A 24 19.98 -3.57 22.25
C GLU A 24 20.08 -2.45 23.28
N ASP A 25 21.30 -2.03 23.63
CA ASP A 25 21.56 -1.00 24.65
C ASP A 25 20.81 -1.21 25.98
N GLY A 26 20.69 -2.48 26.40
CA GLY A 26 19.98 -2.86 27.63
C GLY A 26 18.45 -2.79 27.54
N ARG A 27 17.88 -2.59 26.34
CA ARG A 27 16.44 -2.55 26.10
C ARG A 27 16.00 -3.74 25.27
N SER A 28 14.84 -4.31 25.61
CA SER A 28 14.21 -5.32 24.77
C SER A 28 13.61 -4.69 23.51
N VAL A 29 14.13 -5.09 22.35
CA VAL A 29 13.67 -4.66 21.03
C VAL A 29 12.94 -5.83 20.37
N ARG A 30 11.71 -5.59 19.91
CA ARG A 30 10.93 -6.55 19.11
C ARG A 30 10.92 -6.10 17.66
N THR A 31 11.40 -6.97 16.77
CA THR A 31 11.30 -6.75 15.33
C THR A 31 10.17 -7.59 14.77
N ILE A 32 9.22 -6.97 14.09
CA ILE A 32 8.10 -7.65 13.44
C ILE A 32 8.35 -7.65 11.94
N THR A 33 8.50 -8.85 11.38
CA THR A 33 8.81 -9.09 9.96
C THR A 33 7.58 -9.46 9.13
N ARG A 34 6.52 -9.97 9.79
CA ARG A 34 5.28 -10.39 9.13
C ARG A 34 4.07 -10.08 10.01
N ILE A 35 3.01 -9.61 9.36
CA ILE A 35 1.68 -9.41 9.94
C ILE A 35 0.77 -10.52 9.38
N ASP A 36 0.01 -11.16 10.26
CA ASP A 36 -0.97 -12.19 9.88
C ASP A 36 -2.33 -11.54 9.56
N SER A 37 -2.91 -10.81 10.51
CA SER A 37 -4.18 -10.10 10.32
C SER A 37 -4.10 -8.66 10.80
N LEU A 38 -4.64 -7.73 10.01
CA LEU A 38 -4.84 -6.32 10.38
C LEU A 38 -6.29 -6.14 10.84
N LEU A 39 -6.49 -5.80 12.10
CA LEU A 39 -7.80 -5.86 12.77
C LEU A 39 -8.54 -4.52 12.74
N ASP A 40 -7.84 -3.42 13.02
CA ASP A 40 -8.42 -2.07 13.09
C ASP A 40 -7.40 -1.04 12.61
N VAL A 41 -7.88 0.03 11.96
CA VAL A 41 -7.09 1.17 11.49
C VAL A 41 -7.92 2.45 11.69
N GLY A 42 -7.49 3.31 12.60
CA GLY A 42 -8.25 4.51 12.98
C GLY A 42 -7.37 5.75 13.21
N PRO A 43 -7.92 6.96 12.99
CA PRO A 43 -7.22 8.20 13.31
C PRO A 43 -7.07 8.37 14.83
N VAL A 44 -5.87 8.73 15.28
CA VAL A 44 -5.57 8.98 16.69
C VAL A 44 -4.80 10.28 16.89
N THR A 45 -4.99 10.88 18.06
CA THR A 45 -4.28 12.08 18.50
C THR A 45 -2.83 11.78 18.94
N PHE A 46 -2.59 10.55 19.40
CA PHE A 46 -1.29 10.04 19.84
C PHE A 46 -1.02 8.70 19.17
N PRO A 47 -0.38 8.67 17.98
CA PRO A 47 -0.07 7.42 17.32
C PRO A 47 0.97 6.61 18.12
N ALA A 48 0.81 5.29 18.13
CA ALA A 48 1.76 4.38 18.76
C ALA A 48 3.14 4.39 18.06
N TYR A 49 3.19 4.81 16.79
CA TYR A 49 4.40 4.91 15.99
C TYR A 49 4.54 6.34 15.43
N PRO A 50 5.67 7.03 15.64
CA PRO A 50 5.90 8.38 15.10
C PRO A 50 5.78 8.43 13.57
N ASP A 51 6.14 7.33 12.89
CA ASP A 51 6.09 7.19 11.43
C ASP A 51 4.68 6.90 10.90
N ALA A 52 3.70 6.65 11.78
CA ALA A 52 2.28 6.59 11.41
C ALA A 52 1.67 7.99 11.24
N ASP A 53 2.48 8.96 10.82
CA ASP A 53 2.06 10.31 10.50
C ASP A 53 1.20 10.32 9.23
N VAL A 54 0.17 11.16 9.24
CA VAL A 54 -0.82 11.28 8.16
C VAL A 54 -0.16 11.61 6.81
N THR A 55 0.97 12.33 6.81
CA THR A 55 1.70 12.66 5.59
C THR A 55 2.38 11.44 4.94
N VAL A 56 2.85 10.48 5.73
CA VAL A 56 3.45 9.23 5.22
C VAL A 56 2.37 8.38 4.56
N ALA A 57 1.22 8.23 5.21
CA ALA A 57 0.07 7.51 4.66
C ALA A 57 -0.43 8.13 3.34
N GLN A 58 -0.49 9.47 3.27
CA GLN A 58 -0.90 10.18 2.05
C GLN A 58 0.03 9.90 0.86
N ARG A 59 1.36 9.90 1.08
CA ARG A 59 2.34 9.60 0.02
C ARG A 59 2.17 8.17 -0.54
N SER A 60 1.99 7.20 0.35
CA SER A 60 1.77 5.80 -0.04
C SER A 60 0.48 5.65 -0.85
N TYR A 61 -0.60 6.30 -0.41
CA TYR A 61 -1.88 6.29 -1.12
C TYR A 61 -1.79 6.94 -2.51
N ASP A 62 -1.10 8.08 -2.62
CA ASP A 62 -0.89 8.74 -3.90
C ASP A 62 -0.05 7.88 -4.87
N HIS A 63 0.94 7.13 -4.35
CA HIS A 63 1.70 6.17 -5.14
C HIS A 63 0.80 5.06 -5.68
N PHE A 64 0.02 4.41 -4.81
CA PHE A 64 -0.93 3.37 -5.20
C PHE A 64 -1.91 3.87 -6.29
N ARG A 65 -2.45 5.09 -6.14
CA ARG A 65 -3.34 5.68 -7.14
C ARG A 65 -2.66 5.91 -8.49
N LYS A 66 -1.39 6.35 -8.49
CA LYS A 66 -0.61 6.55 -9.71
C LYS A 66 -0.35 5.22 -10.42
N GLU A 67 0.00 4.17 -9.68
CA GLU A 67 0.21 2.84 -10.26
C GLU A 67 -1.05 2.26 -10.88
N ARG A 68 -2.18 2.37 -10.17
CA ARG A 68 -3.49 1.98 -10.70
C ARG A 68 -3.81 2.70 -12.01
N ARG A 69 -3.64 4.02 -12.04
CA ARG A 69 -3.88 4.82 -13.24
C ARG A 69 -3.00 4.38 -14.41
N ARG A 70 -1.69 4.18 -14.19
CA ARG A 70 -0.76 3.70 -15.22
C ARG A 70 -1.17 2.33 -15.78
N HIS A 71 -1.60 1.43 -14.90
CA HIS A 71 -2.03 0.09 -15.32
C HIS A 71 -3.33 0.13 -16.13
N ASP A 72 -4.28 0.98 -15.74
CA ASP A 72 -5.53 1.17 -16.48
C ASP A 72 -5.26 1.81 -17.86
N GLU A 73 -4.41 2.84 -17.93
CA GLU A 73 -3.95 3.46 -19.18
C GLU A 73 -3.24 2.43 -20.10
N ALA A 74 -2.39 1.57 -19.53
CA ALA A 74 -1.70 0.52 -20.29
C ALA A 74 -2.67 -0.55 -20.82
N ARG A 75 -3.68 -0.94 -20.03
CA ARG A 75 -4.73 -1.87 -20.47
C ARG A 75 -5.56 -1.30 -21.60
N GLU A 76 -5.95 -0.03 -21.49
CA GLU A 76 -6.72 0.67 -22.52
C GLU A 76 -5.93 0.78 -23.83
N TYR A 77 -4.65 1.17 -23.75
CA TYR A 77 -3.76 1.21 -24.91
C TYR A 77 -3.64 -0.15 -25.60
N ALA A 78 -3.43 -1.22 -24.83
CA ALA A 78 -3.34 -2.58 -25.36
C ALA A 78 -4.64 -3.03 -26.03
N ALA A 79 -5.79 -2.74 -25.42
CA ALA A 79 -7.11 -3.06 -25.96
C ALA A 79 -7.38 -2.32 -27.28
N ASN A 80 -7.10 -1.02 -27.33
CA ASN A 80 -7.25 -0.20 -28.53
C ASN A 80 -6.34 -0.66 -29.66
N ARG A 81 -5.09 -1.01 -29.34
CA ARG A 81 -4.13 -1.53 -30.31
C ARG A 81 -4.52 -2.91 -30.83
N ALA A 82 -5.04 -3.79 -29.98
CA ALA A 82 -5.57 -5.09 -30.39
C ALA A 82 -6.82 -4.94 -31.29
N ALA A 83 -7.72 -4.00 -30.99
CA ALA A 83 -8.87 -3.69 -31.84
C ALA A 83 -8.42 -3.20 -33.22
N PHE A 84 -7.49 -2.26 -33.27
CA PHE A 84 -6.91 -1.74 -34.51
C PHE A 84 -6.30 -2.87 -35.38
N TYR A 85 -5.43 -3.71 -34.81
CA TYR A 85 -4.81 -4.79 -35.59
C TYR A 85 -5.83 -5.82 -36.08
N ARG A 86 -6.86 -6.12 -35.28
CA ARG A 86 -7.95 -7.01 -35.69
C ARG A 86 -8.65 -6.48 -36.94
N ASP A 87 -8.94 -5.18 -36.98
CA ASP A 87 -9.62 -4.55 -38.11
C ASP A 87 -8.71 -4.49 -39.35
N VAL A 88 -7.43 -4.17 -39.18
CA VAL A 88 -6.43 -4.18 -40.25
C VAL A 88 -6.28 -5.57 -40.87
N LEU A 89 -6.16 -6.62 -40.04
CA LEU A 89 -6.08 -8.01 -40.53
C LEU A 89 -7.36 -8.43 -41.24
N ARG A 90 -8.52 -7.92 -40.83
CA ARG A 90 -9.81 -8.19 -41.49
C ARG A 90 -9.89 -7.56 -42.88
N GLN A 91 -9.29 -6.38 -43.08
CA GLN A 91 -9.32 -5.64 -44.33
C GLN A 91 -8.21 -6.05 -45.31
N HIS A 92 -7.04 -6.45 -44.80
CA HIS A 92 -5.84 -6.69 -45.61
C HIS A 92 -5.23 -8.09 -45.47
N GLY A 93 -5.77 -8.95 -44.60
CA GLY A 93 -5.34 -10.34 -44.46
C GLY A 93 -5.94 -11.20 -45.56
N ARG A 94 -5.24 -11.30 -46.70
CA ARG A 94 -5.33 -12.41 -47.64
C ARG A 94 -4.14 -13.34 -47.45
#